data_AF-A0A963IJ25-F1
#
_entry.id   AF-A0A963IJ25-F1
#
_cell.length_a   1.000
_cell.length_b   1.000
_cell.length_c   1.000
_cell.angle_alpha   90.00
_cell.angle_beta   90.00
_cell.angle_gamma   90.00
#
_symmetry.space_group_name_H-M   'P 1'
#
loop_
_entity.id
_entity.type
_entity.pdbx_description
1 polymer ?
#
loop_
_entity_poly.entity_id
_entity_poly.type
_entity_poly.pdbx_seq_one_letter_code
_entity_poly.pdbx_strand_id
1 'polypeptide(L)' 'SEFRFATAVAAYGQILRGGKYTGNWTYDDVRKLAAASTGNDRFGYRGEFLRLLDLAAALGTRPGR' A
#
# COMPACT_ATOMS: atom_id res chain seq x y z
N SER A 1 -6.80 -12.38 2.50
CA SER A 1 -7.53 -12.47 3.80
C SER A 1 -7.54 -11.10 4.45
N GLU A 2 -8.43 -10.85 5.42
CA GLU A 2 -8.51 -9.54 6.09
C GLU A 2 -7.22 -9.15 6.80
N PHE A 3 -6.57 -10.11 7.46
CA PHE A 3 -5.29 -9.88 8.14
C PHE A 3 -4.22 -9.35 7.17
N ARG A 4 -4.05 -9.99 6.00
CA ARG A 4 -3.08 -9.54 4.98
C ARG A 4 -3.39 -8.14 4.45
N PHE A 5 -4.68 -7.82 4.28
CA PHE A 5 -5.09 -6.48 3.87
C PHE A 5 -4.78 -5.44 4.95
N ALA A 6 -5.10 -5.72 6.21
CA ALA A 6 -4.76 -4.84 7.33
C ALA A 6 -3.24 -4.65 7.47
N THR A 7 -2.44 -5.70 7.27
CA THR A 7 -0.98 -5.61 7.23
C THR A 7 -0.51 -4.69 6.10
N ALA A 8 -1.10 -4.78 4.91
CA ALA A 8 -0.77 -3.89 3.80
C ALA A 8 -1.09 -2.41 4.12
N VAL A 9 -2.23 -2.13 4.75
CA VAL A 9 -2.59 -0.77 5.19
C VAL A 9 -1.61 -0.24 6.24
N ALA A 10 -1.24 -1.06 7.23
CA ALA A 10 -0.27 -0.69 8.25
C ALA A 10 1.13 -0.41 7.65
N ALA A 11 1.57 -1.26 6.73
CA ALA A 11 2.84 -1.10 6.02
C ALA A 11 2.84 0.18 5.17
N TYR A 12 1.76 0.47 4.45
CA TYR A 12 1.61 1.72 3.70
C TYR A 12 1.78 2.95 4.61
N GLY A 13 1.10 2.97 5.76
CA GLY A 13 1.22 4.06 6.73
C GLY A 13 2.62 4.21 7.34
N GLN A 14 3.37 3.12 7.46
CA GLN A 14 4.77 3.17 7.88
C GLN A 14 5.67 3.77 6.80
N ILE A 15 5.50 3.37 5.54
CA ILE A 15 6.29 3.91 4.41
C ILE A 15 6.06 5.43 4.28
N LEU A 16 4.81 5.88 4.37
CA LEU A 16 4.48 7.32 4.35
C LEU A 16 5.15 8.12 5.47
N ARG A 17 5.45 7.50 6.61
CA ARG A 17 6.16 8.12 7.74
C ARG A 17 7.69 7.97 7.67
N GLY A 18 8.23 7.56 6.52
CA GLY A 18 9.67 7.39 6.33
C GLY A 18 10.20 5.97 6.61
N GLY A 19 9.32 4.98 6.77
CA GLY A 19 9.68 3.56 6.65
C GLY A 19 10.52 2.95 7.78
N LYS A 20 10.57 3.58 8.96
CA LYS A 20 11.42 3.15 10.10
C LYS A 20 11.31 1.65 10.44
N TYR A 21 10.12 1.07 10.35
CA TYR A 21 9.87 -0.32 10.74
C TYR A 21 9.54 -1.25 9.56
N THR A 22 9.57 -0.75 8.33
CA THR A 22 9.24 -1.52 7.12
C THR A 22 10.47 -2.09 6.41
N GLY A 23 11.68 -1.72 6.86
CA GLY A 23 12.93 -2.16 6.24
C GLY A 23 12.94 -1.81 4.75
N ASN A 24 13.11 -2.83 3.90
CA ASN A 24 13.19 -2.66 2.45
C ASN A 24 11.83 -2.73 1.74
N TRP A 25 10.71 -2.75 2.47
CA TRP A 25 9.41 -2.78 1.82
C TRP A 25 9.14 -1.49 1.05
N THR A 26 8.76 -1.67 -0.20
CA THR A 26 8.41 -0.61 -1.13
C THR A 26 6.90 -0.48 -1.28
N TYR A 27 6.44 0.59 -1.93
CA TYR A 27 5.03 0.72 -2.32
C TYR A 27 4.56 -0.46 -3.19
N ASP A 28 5.45 -1.02 -4.01
CA ASP A 28 5.14 -2.14 -4.90
C ASP A 28 4.91 -3.44 -4.12
N ASP A 29 5.68 -3.68 -3.05
CA ASP A 29 5.49 -4.82 -2.16
C ASP A 29 4.15 -4.74 -1.42
N VAL A 30 3.82 -3.55 -0.92
CA VAL A 30 2.52 -3.30 -0.26
C VAL A 30 1.38 -3.48 -1.25
N ARG A 31 1.52 -3.00 -2.48
CA ARG A 31 0.54 -3.18 -3.55
C ARG A 31 0.27 -4.65 -3.85
N LYS A 32 1.32 -5.45 -4.02
CA LYS A 32 1.19 -6.90 -4.28
C LYS A 32 0.44 -7.60 -3.14
N LEU A 33 0.77 -7.27 -1.89
CA LEU A 33 0.10 -7.85 -0.71
C LEU A 33 -1.38 -7.45 -0.63
N ALA A 34 -1.69 -6.17 -0.88
CA ALA A 34 -3.04 -5.65 -0.88
C ALA A 34 -3.90 -6.27 -2.00
N ALA A 35 -3.35 -6.36 -3.22
CA ALA A 35 -4.03 -6.93 -4.38
C ALA A 35 -4.34 -8.43 -4.21
N ALA A 36 -3.40 -9.19 -3.63
CA ALA A 36 -3.63 -10.58 -3.25
C ALA A 36 -4.69 -10.75 -2.15
N SER A 37 -5.13 -9.65 -1.54
CA SER A 37 -6.08 -9.61 -0.44
C SER A 37 -7.40 -8.91 -0.79
N THR A 38 -7.64 -8.52 -2.04
CA THR A 38 -8.85 -7.79 -2.45
C THR A 38 -10.14 -8.60 -2.23
N GLY A 39 -10.18 -9.87 -2.64
CA GLY A 39 -11.35 -10.73 -2.42
C GLY A 39 -12.64 -10.15 -3.02
N ASN A 40 -13.80 -10.42 -2.39
CA ASN A 40 -15.07 -9.83 -2.80
C ASN A 40 -15.18 -8.40 -2.26
N ASP A 41 -14.62 -7.44 -2.99
CA ASP A 41 -14.59 -6.01 -2.63
C ASP A 41 -15.95 -5.33 -2.90
N ARG A 42 -16.98 -5.78 -2.18
CA ARG A 42 -18.39 -5.42 -2.41
C ARG A 42 -18.66 -3.91 -2.42
N PHE A 43 -17.85 -3.14 -1.71
CA PHE A 43 -17.98 -1.69 -1.58
C PHE A 43 -16.86 -0.91 -2.29
N GLY A 44 -15.91 -1.60 -2.93
CA GLY A 44 -14.82 -0.97 -3.69
C GLY A 44 -13.66 -0.40 -2.85
N TYR A 45 -13.72 -0.48 -1.51
CA TYR A 45 -12.73 0.16 -0.63
C TYR A 45 -11.32 -0.41 -0.81
N ARG A 46 -11.19 -1.71 -1.10
CA ARG A 46 -9.88 -2.31 -1.30
C ARG A 46 -9.29 -1.89 -2.65
N GLY A 47 -10.14 -1.73 -3.67
CA GLY A 47 -9.78 -1.14 -4.96
C GLY A 47 -9.34 0.33 -4.84
N GLU A 48 -10.06 1.15 -4.08
CA GLU A 48 -9.64 2.54 -3.84
C GLU A 48 -8.29 2.62 -3.11
N PHE A 49 -8.06 1.74 -2.13
CA PHE A 49 -6.76 1.65 -1.47
C PHE A 49 -5.62 1.33 -2.43
N LEU A 50 -5.84 0.43 -3.40
CA LEU A 50 -4.87 0.14 -4.45
C LEU A 50 -4.56 1.38 -5.31
N ARG A 51 -5.57 2.20 -5.64
CA ARG A 51 -5.33 3.46 -6.38
C ARG A 51 -4.54 4.47 -5.58
N LEU A 52 -4.79 4.58 -4.27
CA LEU A 52 -4.01 5.44 -3.39
C LEU A 52 -2.54 5.02 -3.32
N LEU A 53 -2.27 3.71 -3.29
CA LEU A 53 -0.91 3.17 -3.36
C LEU A 53 -0.22 3.56 -4.67
N ASP A 54 -0.89 3.44 -5.81
CA ASP A 54 -0.34 3.82 -7.11
C ASP A 54 -0.01 5.31 -7.17
N LEU A 55 -0.90 6.15 -6.65
CA LEU A 55 -0.68 7.58 -6.56
C LEU A 55 0.52 7.91 -5.67
N ALA A 56 0.60 7.32 -4.48
CA ALA A 56 1.72 7.54 -3.57
C ALA A 56 3.05 7.07 -4.16
N ALA A 57 3.06 5.93 -4.87
CA ALA A 57 4.24 5.45 -5.57
C ALA A 57 4.69 6.46 -6.63
N ALA A 58 3.78 6.92 -7.50
CA ALA A 58 4.08 7.90 -8.55
C ALA A 58 4.58 9.25 -7.99
N LEU A 59 4.03 9.69 -6.87
CA LEU A 59 4.45 10.92 -6.18
C LEU A 59 5.78 10.76 -5.45
N GLY A 60 6.00 9.62 -4.81
CA GLY A 60 7.24 9.28 -4.09
C GLY A 60 8.43 9.03 -5.01
N THR A 61 8.18 8.61 -6.26
CA THR A 61 9.23 8.49 -7.30
C THR A 61 9.65 9.83 -7.91
N ARG A 62 9.04 10.97 -7.53
CA ARG A 62 9.59 12.27 -7.95
C ARG A 62 10.94 12.50 -7.26
N PRO A 63 12.04 12.65 -8.02
CA PRO A 63 13.26 13.17 -7.44
C PRO A 63 12.93 14.55 -6.85
N GLY A 64 13.26 14.73 -5.57
CA GLY A 64 13.03 15.99 -4.87
C GLY A 64 13.64 17.17 -5.62
N ARG A 65 12.97 18.32 -5.53
CA ARG A 65 13.61 19.62 -5.73
C ARG A 65 14.74 19.81 -4.72
#